data_AF-A0A6B0X1C5-F1
#
_entry.id   AF-A0A6B0X1C5-F1
#
_cell.length_a   1.000
_cell.length_b   1.000
_cell.length_c   1.000
_cell.angle_alpha   90.00
_cell.angle_beta   90.00
_cell.angle_gamma   90.00
#
_symmetry.space_group_name_H-M   'P 1'
#
loop_
_entity.id
_entity.type
_entity.pdbx_description
1 polymer ?
#
loop_
_entity_poly.entity_id
_entity_poly.type
_entity_poly.pdbx_seq_one_letter_code
_entity_poly.pdbx_strand_id
1 'polypeptide(L)'
;MTVRAFLIGLFMSVLVSLWPSYTTYMLRSARADYAHLSVAILLPFLLLLLVNLYFSRKSKGFTPSELILIASMGMVSALTQGEWLAGYFLGVITAPIYFASPENGWADTLLTRLSNWSVVSDHHAAVAFYEGLPAG
;
A
#
# COMPACT_ATOMS: atom_id res chain seq x y z
N MET A 1 10.77 -1.15 -26.13
CA MET A 1 10.06 -0.52 -25.00
C MET A 1 9.66 0.88 -25.45
N THR A 2 8.39 1.29 -25.33
CA THR A 2 7.97 2.63 -25.75
C THR A 2 7.77 3.54 -24.54
N VAL A 3 8.11 4.83 -24.69
CA VAL A 3 7.89 5.85 -23.65
C VAL A 3 6.41 5.93 -23.26
N ARG A 4 5.50 5.72 -24.22
CA ARG A 4 4.04 5.70 -23.98
C ARG A 4 3.64 4.64 -22.97
N ALA A 5 4.08 3.40 -23.16
CA ALA A 5 3.76 2.30 -22.25
C ALA A 5 4.33 2.53 -20.85
N PHE A 6 5.56 3.05 -20.78
CA PHE A 6 6.19 3.40 -19.51
C PHE A 6 5.40 4.48 -18.75
N LEU A 7 4.99 5.57 -19.42
CA LEU A 7 4.22 6.64 -18.78
C LEU A 7 2.85 6.17 -18.30
N ILE A 8 2.17 5.31 -19.07
CA ILE A 8 0.90 4.71 -18.62
C ILE A 8 1.14 3.75 -17.45
N GLY A 9 2.20 2.95 -17.48
CA GLY A 9 2.59 2.10 -16.37
C GLY A 9 2.86 2.91 -15.10
N LEU A 10 3.57 4.04 -15.21
CA LEU A 10 3.85 4.94 -14.09
C LEU A 10 2.56 5.55 -13.52
N PHE A 11 1.69 6.04 -14.40
CA PHE A 11 0.37 6.55 -13.99
C PHE A 11 -0.46 5.46 -13.29
N MET A 12 -0.46 4.25 -13.84
CA MET A 12 -1.12 3.09 -13.25
C MET A 12 -0.58 2.79 -11.85
N SER A 13 0.74 2.78 -11.67
CA SER A 13 1.37 2.57 -10.37
C SER A 13 0.92 3.63 -9.35
N VAL A 14 0.92 4.91 -9.71
CA VAL A 14 0.46 5.99 -8.83
C VAL A 14 -1.01 5.81 -8.45
N LEU A 15 -1.87 5.53 -9.43
CA LEU A 15 -3.30 5.31 -9.21
C LEU A 15 -3.55 4.13 -8.26
N VAL A 16 -2.87 3.01 -8.51
CA VAL A 16 -2.97 1.76 -7.74
C VAL A 16 -2.45 1.93 -6.32
N SER A 17 -1.50 2.85 -6.08
CA SER A 17 -1.03 3.16 -4.72
C SER A 17 -1.98 4.07 -3.95
N LEU A 18 -2.53 5.09 -4.61
CA LEU A 18 -3.32 6.13 -3.94
C LEU A 18 -4.78 5.72 -3.73
N TRP A 19 -5.41 5.11 -4.72
CA TRP A 19 -6.85 4.83 -4.67
C TRP A 19 -7.23 3.90 -3.51
N PRO A 20 -6.60 2.73 -3.31
CA PRO A 20 -6.96 1.82 -2.21
C PRO A 20 -6.65 2.42 -0.84
N SER A 21 -5.50 3.08 -0.71
CA SER A 21 -5.10 3.78 0.51
C SER A 21 -6.15 4.83 0.88
N TYR A 22 -6.61 5.63 -0.08
CA TYR A 22 -7.65 6.64 0.15
C TYR A 22 -8.99 6.00 0.55
N THR A 23 -9.43 4.96 -0.17
CA THR A 23 -10.72 4.30 0.14
C THR A 23 -10.73 3.65 1.51
N THR A 24 -9.61 3.06 1.92
CA THR A 24 -9.50 2.36 3.20
C THR A 24 -9.36 3.35 4.36
N TYR A 25 -8.42 4.31 4.28
CA TYR A 25 -8.10 5.17 5.41
C TYR A 25 -9.04 6.38 5.56
N MET A 26 -9.49 6.98 4.45
CA MET A 26 -10.34 8.18 4.51
C MET A 26 -11.82 7.83 4.44
N LEU A 27 -12.20 7.00 3.47
CA LEU A 27 -13.62 6.65 3.25
C LEU A 27 -14.11 5.50 4.14
N ARG A 28 -13.19 4.80 4.83
CA ARG A 28 -13.51 3.59 5.65
C ARG A 28 -14.34 2.56 4.87
N SER A 29 -14.07 2.46 3.57
CA SER A 29 -14.80 1.60 2.63
C SER A 29 -14.19 0.20 2.56
N ALA A 30 -14.81 -0.66 1.74
CA ALA A 30 -14.31 -2.00 1.46
C ALA A 30 -12.88 -1.97 0.89
N ARG A 31 -12.10 -2.95 1.35
CA ARG A 31 -10.67 -3.05 1.10
C ARG A 31 -10.37 -3.60 -0.29
N ALA A 32 -10.04 -2.72 -1.23
CA ALA A 32 -9.68 -3.10 -2.60
C ALA A 32 -8.26 -3.70 -2.69
N ASP A 33 -7.44 -3.51 -1.66
CA ASP A 33 -6.05 -3.93 -1.52
C ASP A 33 -5.86 -5.37 -1.01
N TYR A 34 -6.93 -6.00 -0.50
CA TYR A 34 -6.85 -7.28 0.21
C TYR A 34 -6.92 -8.51 -0.73
N ALA A 35 -5.88 -8.75 -1.53
CA ALA A 35 -5.65 -10.01 -2.28
C ALA A 35 -4.27 -10.03 -2.99
N HIS A 36 -3.76 -11.23 -3.30
CA HIS A 36 -2.56 -11.40 -4.14
C HIS A 36 -2.71 -10.75 -5.53
N LEU A 37 -3.93 -10.75 -6.09
CA LEU A 37 -4.31 -9.95 -7.24
C LEU A 37 -5.34 -8.91 -6.78
N SER A 38 -4.83 -7.85 -6.14
CA SER A 38 -5.66 -6.78 -5.60
C SER A 38 -6.61 -6.21 -6.67
N VAL A 39 -7.86 -5.96 -6.26
CA VAL A 39 -8.88 -5.30 -7.09
C VAL A 39 -8.39 -3.95 -7.59
N ALA A 40 -7.52 -3.30 -6.81
CA ALA A 40 -6.86 -2.04 -7.13
C ALA A 40 -6.09 -2.07 -8.45
N ILE A 41 -5.42 -3.18 -8.79
CA ILE A 41 -4.73 -3.34 -10.07
C ILE A 41 -5.63 -3.99 -11.11
N LEU A 42 -6.43 -4.97 -10.70
CA LEU A 42 -7.28 -5.73 -11.61
C LEU A 42 -8.25 -4.83 -12.37
N LEU A 43 -8.98 -3.95 -11.67
CA LEU A 43 -9.97 -3.07 -12.29
C LEU A 43 -9.37 -2.09 -13.30
N PRO A 44 -8.37 -1.24 -12.95
CA PRO A 44 -7.83 -0.28 -13.91
C PRO A 44 -7.04 -0.97 -15.02
N PHE A 45 -6.42 -2.13 -14.77
CA PHE A 45 -5.81 -2.91 -15.84
C PHE A 45 -6.84 -3.52 -16.81
N LEU A 46 -7.96 -4.05 -16.30
CA LEU A 46 -9.08 -4.51 -17.15
C LEU A 46 -9.65 -3.36 -17.99
N LEU A 47 -9.84 -2.18 -17.40
CA LEU A 47 -10.27 -0.99 -18.14
C LEU A 47 -9.26 -0.62 -19.23
N LEU A 48 -7.96 -0.67 -18.93
CA LEU A 48 -6.91 -0.44 -19.91
C LEU A 48 -6.99 -1.46 -21.06
N LEU A 49 -7.24 -2.74 -20.78
CA LEU A 49 -7.41 -3.77 -21.82
C LEU A 49 -8.62 -3.51 -22.71
N LEU A 50 -9.75 -3.07 -22.15
CA LEU A 50 -10.95 -2.71 -22.91
C LEU A 50 -10.68 -1.51 -23.82
N VAL A 51 -10.02 -0.48 -23.30
CA VAL A 51 -9.58 0.68 -24.08
C VAL A 51 -8.60 0.25 -25.17
N ASN A 52 -7.65 -0.62 -24.85
CA ASN A 52 -6.69 -1.15 -25.80
C ASN A 52 -7.37 -1.91 -26.93
N LEU A 53 -8.37 -2.76 -26.64
CA LEU A 53 -9.11 -3.51 -27.64
C LEU A 53 -9.77 -2.57 -28.68
N TYR A 54 -10.32 -1.44 -28.23
CA TYR A 54 -10.89 -0.43 -29.11
C TYR A 54 -9.82 0.21 -30.02
N PHE A 55 -8.65 0.56 -29.49
CA PHE A 55 -7.57 1.18 -30.26
C PHE A 55 -6.77 0.21 -31.13
N SER A 56 -6.72 -1.06 -30.78
CA SER A 56 -6.12 -2.13 -31.61
C SER A 56 -6.84 -2.26 -32.95
N ARG A 57 -8.17 -2.03 -33.00
CA ARG A 57 -8.93 -1.96 -34.26
C ARG A 57 -8.48 -0.83 -35.20
N LYS A 58 -7.74 0.16 -34.69
CA LYS A 58 -7.20 1.30 -35.43
C LYS A 58 -5.67 1.22 -35.60
N SER A 59 -5.07 0.04 -35.37
CA SER A 59 -3.61 -0.18 -35.40
C SER A 59 -2.81 0.72 -34.44
N LYS A 60 -3.45 1.24 -33.38
CA LYS A 60 -2.83 2.11 -32.36
C LYS A 60 -2.74 1.46 -30.97
N GLY A 61 -3.12 0.19 -30.87
CA GLY A 61 -3.08 -0.59 -29.64
C GLY A 61 -1.67 -0.78 -29.09
N PHE A 62 -1.58 -1.18 -27.83
CA PHE A 62 -0.37 -1.66 -27.19
C PHE A 62 -0.05 -3.08 -27.66
N THR A 63 1.24 -3.33 -27.84
CA THR A 63 1.81 -4.64 -28.06
C THR A 63 1.74 -5.49 -26.78
N PRO A 64 1.81 -6.83 -26.87
CA PRO A 64 1.83 -7.70 -25.71
C PRO A 64 2.94 -7.34 -24.70
N SER A 65 4.14 -6.99 -25.18
CA SER A 65 5.26 -6.61 -24.32
C SER A 65 5.01 -5.31 -23.55
N GLU A 66 4.30 -4.34 -24.15
CA GLU A 66 3.93 -3.09 -23.47
C GLU A 66 2.85 -3.33 -22.41
N LEU A 67 1.87 -4.20 -22.68
CA LEU A 67 0.86 -4.57 -21.70
C LEU A 67 1.48 -5.31 -20.51
N ILE A 68 2.43 -6.22 -20.76
CA ILE A 68 3.20 -6.90 -19.71
C ILE A 68 3.96 -5.89 -18.87
N LEU A 69 4.64 -4.91 -19.49
CA LEU A 69 5.34 -3.85 -18.76
C LEU A 69 4.38 -3.08 -17.82
N ILE A 70 3.24 -2.63 -18.35
CA ILE A 70 2.25 -1.89 -17.56
C ILE A 70 1.70 -2.74 -16.42
N ALA A 71 1.37 -4.01 -16.69
CA ALA A 71 0.89 -4.96 -15.69
C ALA A 71 1.92 -5.16 -14.57
N SER A 72 3.19 -5.40 -14.93
CA SER A 72 4.27 -5.60 -13.96
C SER A 72 4.48 -4.36 -13.09
N MET A 73 4.51 -3.17 -13.68
CA MET A 73 4.64 -1.91 -12.93
C MET A 73 3.48 -1.73 -11.94
N GLY A 74 2.25 -2.02 -12.38
CA GLY A 74 1.07 -1.93 -11.54
C GLY A 74 1.05 -2.98 -10.42
N MET A 75 1.44 -4.23 -10.71
CA MET A 75 1.52 -5.31 -9.72
C MET A 75 2.56 -5.02 -8.64
N VAL A 76 3.76 -4.56 -9.00
CA VAL A 76 4.79 -4.19 -8.02
C VAL A 76 4.28 -3.05 -7.12
N SER A 77 3.63 -2.05 -7.71
CA SER A 77 3.03 -0.94 -6.95
C SER A 77 1.92 -1.43 -6.03
N ALA A 78 1.10 -2.38 -6.47
CA ALA A 78 0.00 -2.94 -5.68
C ALA A 78 0.48 -3.63 -4.40
N LEU A 79 1.65 -4.26 -4.44
CA LEU A 79 2.26 -4.88 -3.26
C LEU A 79 2.80 -3.86 -2.25
N THR A 80 3.03 -2.61 -2.67
CA THR A 80 3.65 -1.56 -1.83
C THR A 80 2.60 -0.59 -1.26
N GLN A 81 1.31 -0.89 -1.42
CA GLN A 81 0.20 -0.03 -1.00
C GLN A 81 0.19 0.26 0.51
N GLY A 82 -0.52 1.33 0.87
CA GLY A 82 -0.46 1.98 2.18
C GLY A 82 -0.71 1.08 3.39
N GLU A 83 -1.40 -0.06 3.27
CA GLU A 83 -1.53 -0.99 4.40
C GLU A 83 -0.18 -1.47 4.92
N TRP A 84 0.68 -1.99 4.04
CA TRP A 84 1.91 -2.64 4.48
C TRP A 84 2.83 -1.68 5.22
N LEU A 85 2.88 -0.42 4.77
CA LEU A 85 3.70 0.59 5.40
C LEU A 85 2.95 1.31 6.55
N ALA A 86 1.82 1.94 6.27
CA ALA A 86 1.13 2.79 7.24
C ALA A 86 0.33 2.01 8.29
N GLY A 87 -0.19 0.83 7.94
CA GLY A 87 -0.92 -0.02 8.88
C GLY A 87 -0.01 -1.02 9.57
N TYR A 88 0.59 -1.91 8.78
CA TYR A 88 1.31 -3.07 9.28
C TYR A 88 2.68 -2.69 9.86
N PHE A 89 3.55 -2.04 9.07
CA PHE A 89 4.89 -1.67 9.53
C PHE A 89 4.82 -0.69 10.71
N LEU A 90 4.07 0.42 10.59
CA LEU A 90 3.90 1.35 11.71
C LEU A 90 3.28 0.69 12.94
N GLY A 91 2.28 -0.18 12.76
CA GLY A 91 1.69 -0.94 13.85
C GLY A 91 2.69 -1.87 14.54
N VAL A 92 3.54 -2.57 13.77
CA VAL A 92 4.56 -3.48 14.32
C VAL A 92 5.61 -2.73 15.14
N ILE A 93 6.07 -1.56 14.68
CA ILE A 93 7.11 -0.81 15.39
C ILE A 93 6.58 -0.04 16.61
N THR A 94 5.27 0.23 16.69
CA THR A 94 4.63 0.94 17.81
C THR A 94 4.01 0.00 18.84
N ALA A 95 3.54 -1.18 18.42
CA ALA A 95 2.81 -2.13 19.26
C ALA A 95 3.56 -2.55 20.54
N PRO A 96 4.87 -2.89 20.52
CA PRO A 96 5.56 -3.32 21.74
C PRO A 96 5.57 -2.27 22.85
N ILE A 97 5.53 -0.99 22.48
CA ILE A 97 5.58 0.14 23.42
C ILE A 97 4.17 0.53 23.86
N TYR A 98 3.21 0.58 22.92
CA TYR A 98 1.82 0.94 23.22
C TYR A 98 1.08 -0.13 24.05
N PHE A 99 1.30 -1.42 23.75
CA PHE A 99 0.60 -2.52 24.42
C PHE A 99 1.37 -3.11 25.60
N ALA A 100 2.51 -2.54 26.00
CA ALA A 100 3.24 -3.03 27.17
C ALA A 100 2.39 -2.85 28.44
N SER A 101 2.17 -3.94 29.18
CA SER A 101 1.41 -3.93 30.43
C SER A 101 2.08 -4.80 31.50
N PRO A 102 1.78 -4.60 32.79
CA PRO A 102 2.28 -5.47 33.85
C PRO A 102 1.90 -6.95 33.65
N GLU A 103 0.73 -7.22 33.04
CA GLU A 103 0.21 -8.57 32.83
C GLU A 103 0.95 -9.33 31.74
N ASN A 104 1.38 -8.66 30.66
CA ASN A 104 2.17 -9.29 29.61
C ASN A 104 3.68 -9.24 29.87
N GLY A 105 4.13 -8.37 30.78
CA GLY A 105 5.54 -8.24 31.17
C GLY A 105 6.47 -7.83 30.02
N TRP A 106 5.94 -7.23 28.95
CA TRP A 106 6.74 -6.92 27.75
C TRP A 106 7.83 -5.88 28.01
N ALA A 107 7.61 -4.98 28.97
CA ALA A 107 8.61 -4.00 29.38
C ALA A 107 9.94 -4.66 29.78
N ASP A 108 9.88 -5.73 30.57
CA ASP A 108 11.06 -6.40 31.10
C ASP A 108 11.56 -7.55 30.21
N THR A 109 10.66 -8.19 29.46
CA THR A 109 10.97 -9.42 28.72
C THR A 109 11.23 -9.23 27.23
N LEU A 110 10.51 -8.29 26.58
CA LEU A 110 10.54 -8.06 25.14
C LEU A 110 11.34 -6.79 24.82
N LEU A 111 10.97 -5.65 25.39
CA LEU A 111 11.59 -4.36 25.07
C LEU A 111 13.08 -4.33 25.41
N THR A 112 13.51 -5.02 26.46
CA THR A 112 14.93 -5.15 26.84
C THR A 112 15.79 -5.89 25.81
N ARG A 113 15.17 -6.68 24.92
CA ARG A 113 15.85 -7.46 23.88
C ARG A 113 15.75 -6.85 22.49
N LEU A 114 14.87 -5.86 22.32
CA LEU A 114 14.75 -5.13 21.07
C LEU A 114 15.78 -4.01 21.03
N SER A 115 16.29 -3.73 19.84
CA SER A 115 17.15 -2.58 19.64
C SER A 115 16.33 -1.30 19.62
N ASN A 116 16.90 -0.20 20.11
CA ASN A 116 16.21 1.10 20.10
C ASN A 116 15.87 1.61 18.69
N TRP A 117 16.47 1.04 17.64
CA TRP A 117 16.16 1.38 16.25
C TRP A 117 15.01 0.58 15.65
N SER A 118 14.59 -0.54 16.27
CA SER A 118 13.55 -1.41 15.70
C SER A 118 12.13 -1.07 16.15
N VAL A 119 11.98 -0.21 17.15
CA VAL A 119 10.70 0.20 17.72
C VAL A 119 10.66 1.70 18.00
N VAL A 120 9.46 2.25 18.05
CA VAL A 120 9.24 3.65 18.45
C VAL A 120 9.49 3.78 19.94
N SER A 121 10.60 4.41 20.35
CA SER A 121 10.94 4.56 21.77
C SER A 121 10.07 5.59 22.52
N ASP A 122 9.41 6.49 21.80
CA ASP A 122 8.55 7.52 22.38
C ASP A 122 7.14 6.99 22.60
N HIS A 123 6.77 6.84 23.88
CA HIS A 123 5.45 6.39 24.29
C HIS A 123 4.34 7.35 23.84
N HIS A 124 4.56 8.67 23.87
CA HIS A 124 3.56 9.63 23.41
C HIS A 124 3.31 9.51 21.90
N ALA A 125 4.37 9.28 21.11
CA ALA A 125 4.23 9.04 19.68
C ALA A 125 3.45 7.75 19.38
N ALA A 126 3.71 6.69 20.15
CA ALA A 126 2.98 5.43 20.03
C ALA A 126 1.50 5.61 20.39
N VAL A 127 1.18 6.29 21.50
CA VAL A 127 -0.21 6.59 21.90
C VAL A 127 -0.90 7.45 20.85
N ALA A 128 -0.27 8.52 20.37
CA ALA A 128 -0.85 9.39 19.35
C ALA A 128 -1.14 8.67 18.02
N PHE A 129 -0.38 7.63 17.69
CA PHE A 129 -0.63 6.80 16.52
C PHE A 129 -1.94 6.00 16.63
N TYR A 130 -2.24 5.45 17.81
CA TYR A 130 -3.44 4.63 18.02
C TYR A 130 -4.68 5.45 18.43
N GLU A 131 -4.51 6.45 19.29
CA GLU A 131 -5.60 7.23 19.88
C GLU A 131 -5.87 8.54 19.12
N GLY A 132 -4.94 8.95 18.26
CA GLY A 132 -4.99 10.23 17.56
C GLY A 132 -4.24 11.35 18.30
N LEU A 133 -3.98 12.45 17.59
CA LEU A 133 -3.34 13.62 18.18
C LEU A 133 -4.30 14.33 19.16
N PRO A 134 -3.79 14.86 20.28
CA PRO A 134 -4.59 15.72 21.16
C PRO A 134 -5.10 16.95 20.39
N ALA A 135 -6.28 17.43 20.76
CA ALA A 135 -6.78 18.71 20.24
C ALA A 135 -5.80 19.82 20.63
N GLY A 136 -5.24 20.50 19.64
CA GLY A 136 -4.33 21.65 19.81
C GLY A 136 -5.07 22.90 20.29
#